data_AF-A0A1D2N1G8-F1
#
_entry.id   AF-A0A1D2N1G8-F1
#
_cell.length_a   1.000
_cell.length_b   1.000
_cell.length_c   1.000
_cell.angle_alpha   90.00
_cell.angle_beta   90.00
_cell.angle_gamma   90.00
#
_symmetry.space_group_name_H-M   'P 1'
#
loop_
_entity.id
_entity.type
_entity.pdbx_description
1 polymer ?
#
loop_
_entity_poly.entity_id
_entity_poly.type
_entity_poly.pdbx_seq_one_letter_code
_entity_poly.pdbx_strand_id
1 'polypeptide(L)'
;MKWQSDGALVPGPETCSDEQLKKCADSAEPLYKDPELVVPDNSKSVNKVCSLWNELTSCIKSYTSRCMTRQQKSEFDRAFKDPIVSMSTLCQDQDYRKEYLHHAPCVKKISTQGTYCGNQYRYLIDLVSGGSANIKQICW
;
A
#
# COMPACT_ATOMS: atom_id res chain seq x y z
N MET A 1 20.66 46.73 6.10
CA MET A 1 20.82 45.83 4.95
C MET A 1 19.48 45.20 4.66
N LYS A 2 18.94 45.45 3.46
CA LYS A 2 17.66 44.93 3.01
C LYS A 2 17.82 43.47 2.57
N TRP A 3 16.87 42.63 2.94
CA TRP A 3 16.37 41.60 2.06
C TRP A 3 14.87 41.80 1.96
N GLN A 4 14.46 42.27 0.78
CA GLN A 4 13.09 42.40 0.37
C GLN A 4 12.53 41.02 -0.01
N SER A 5 11.23 40.93 0.20
CA SER A 5 10.32 39.86 -0.16
C SER A 5 10.46 39.39 -1.60
N ASP A 6 10.75 38.10 -1.78
CA ASP A 6 10.30 37.32 -2.91
C ASP A 6 9.29 36.30 -2.39
N GLY A 7 8.06 36.39 -2.91
CA GLY A 7 6.96 35.51 -2.57
C GLY A 7 7.24 34.09 -3.03
N ALA A 8 7.38 33.18 -2.08
CA ALA A 8 6.95 31.81 -2.26
C ALA A 8 5.75 31.60 -1.34
N LEU A 9 4.59 31.35 -1.95
CA LEU A 9 3.38 30.90 -1.26
C LEU A 9 3.75 29.74 -0.35
N VAL A 10 3.79 29.97 0.96
CA VAL A 10 3.71 28.88 1.94
C VAL A 10 2.30 28.32 1.77
N PRO A 11 2.09 27.08 1.30
CA PRO A 11 0.74 26.57 1.13
C PRO A 11 0.06 26.60 2.49
N GLY A 12 -1.02 27.36 2.58
CA GLY A 12 -1.85 27.40 3.78
C GLY A 12 -2.44 26.02 4.11
N PRO A 13 -3.05 25.88 5.30
CA PRO A 13 -3.65 24.64 5.80
C PRO A 13 -4.83 24.08 4.96
N GLU A 14 -5.18 24.71 3.83
CA GLU A 14 -6.19 24.24 2.87
C GLU A 14 -5.75 23.02 2.04
N THR A 15 -4.49 22.57 2.15
CA THR A 15 -3.93 21.53 1.27
C THR A 15 -3.90 20.12 1.85
N CYS A 16 -4.26 19.92 3.12
CA CYS A 16 -4.26 18.61 3.77
C CYS A 16 -5.69 18.06 3.87
N SER A 17 -6.16 17.43 2.80
CA SER A 17 -7.49 16.80 2.76
C SER A 17 -7.38 15.27 2.71
N ASP A 18 -8.41 14.60 3.23
CA ASP A 18 -8.56 13.15 3.11
C ASP A 18 -8.65 12.72 1.64
N GLU A 19 -9.07 13.61 0.74
CA GLU A 19 -9.11 13.37 -0.70
C GLU A 19 -7.71 13.12 -1.29
N GLN A 20 -6.67 13.80 -0.80
CA GLN A 20 -5.30 13.56 -1.26
C GLN A 20 -4.79 12.19 -0.82
N LEU A 21 -5.08 11.81 0.42
CA LEU A 21 -4.72 10.49 0.93
C LEU A 21 -5.50 9.39 0.20
N LYS A 22 -6.78 9.64 -0.09
CA LYS A 22 -7.62 8.77 -0.91
C LYS A 22 -7.05 8.59 -2.33
N LYS A 23 -6.59 9.66 -2.98
CA LYS A 23 -5.93 9.56 -4.30
C LYS A 23 -4.68 8.67 -4.27
N CYS A 24 -3.90 8.70 -3.19
CA CYS A 24 -2.79 7.77 -3.01
C CYS A 24 -3.29 6.32 -2.88
N ALA A 25 -4.34 6.08 -2.10
CA ALA A 25 -4.90 4.73 -1.91
C ALA A 25 -5.51 4.17 -3.21
N ASP A 26 -6.24 5.00 -3.96
CA ASP A 26 -6.93 4.61 -5.19
C ASP A 26 -5.94 4.20 -6.29
N SER A 27 -4.75 4.80 -6.36
CA SER A 27 -3.71 4.38 -7.33
C SER A 27 -3.12 3.00 -7.03
N ALA A 28 -3.22 2.55 -5.77
CA ALA A 28 -2.78 1.24 -5.33
C ALA A 28 -3.89 0.17 -5.36
N GLU A 29 -5.10 0.51 -5.81
CA GLU A 29 -6.22 -0.43 -5.90
C GLU A 29 -5.87 -1.79 -6.54
N PRO A 30 -5.08 -1.84 -7.63
CA PRO A 30 -4.72 -3.12 -8.24
C PRO A 30 -3.95 -4.05 -7.32
N LEU A 31 -3.19 -3.54 -6.34
CA LEU A 31 -2.37 -4.36 -5.43
C LEU A 31 -3.20 -5.30 -4.55
N TYR A 32 -4.47 -4.99 -4.32
CA TYR A 32 -5.36 -5.80 -3.49
C TYR A 32 -6.57 -6.36 -4.24
N LYS A 33 -6.98 -5.76 -5.37
CA LYS A 33 -8.10 -6.26 -6.18
C LYS A 33 -7.71 -7.22 -7.30
N ASP A 34 -6.54 -7.07 -7.91
CA ASP A 34 -6.11 -7.92 -9.02
C ASP A 34 -5.49 -9.22 -8.49
N PRO A 35 -6.11 -10.40 -8.67
CA PRO A 35 -5.57 -11.66 -8.17
C PRO A 35 -4.14 -11.98 -8.64
N GLU A 36 -3.71 -11.42 -9.78
CA GLU A 36 -2.34 -11.55 -10.28
C GLU A 36 -1.32 -10.73 -9.49
N LEU A 37 -1.75 -9.65 -8.83
CA LEU A 37 -0.90 -8.71 -8.10
C LEU A 37 -0.98 -8.90 -6.57
N VAL A 38 -2.02 -9.57 -6.07
CA VAL A 38 -2.15 -9.90 -4.64
C VAL A 38 -1.02 -10.84 -4.18
N VAL A 39 -0.73 -11.86 -4.97
CA VAL A 39 0.42 -12.74 -4.79
C VAL A 39 1.14 -12.86 -6.13
N PRO A 40 2.08 -11.96 -6.44
CA PRO A 40 2.79 -12.00 -7.71
C PRO A 40 3.67 -13.24 -7.81
N ASP A 41 3.30 -14.20 -8.67
CA ASP A 41 3.97 -15.49 -8.80
C ASP A 41 4.99 -15.57 -9.94
N ASN A 42 5.30 -14.44 -10.58
CA ASN A 42 6.24 -14.38 -11.69
C ASN A 42 6.93 -13.01 -11.77
N SER A 43 8.06 -12.93 -12.48
CA SER A 43 8.85 -11.69 -12.56
C SER A 43 8.07 -10.49 -13.11
N LYS A 44 7.12 -10.72 -14.02
CA LYS A 44 6.30 -9.65 -14.61
C LYS A 44 5.35 -9.06 -13.56
N SER A 45 4.62 -9.90 -12.82
CA SER A 45 3.72 -9.45 -11.76
C SER A 45 4.49 -8.81 -10.61
N VAL A 46 5.65 -9.36 -10.21
CA VAL A 46 6.51 -8.77 -9.17
C VAL A 46 6.97 -7.36 -9.57
N ASN A 47 7.47 -7.19 -10.80
CA ASN A 47 7.91 -5.87 -11.27
C ASN A 47 6.76 -4.85 -11.29
N LYS A 48 5.54 -5.29 -11.64
CA LYS A 48 4.35 -4.43 -11.61
C LYS A 48 3.99 -4.02 -10.19
N VAL A 49 4.00 -4.96 -9.25
CA VAL A 49 3.76 -4.70 -7.81
C VAL A 49 4.79 -3.70 -7.27
N CYS A 50 6.08 -3.89 -7.57
CA CYS A 50 7.13 -2.98 -7.14
C CYS A 50 6.95 -1.54 -7.68
N SER A 51 6.53 -1.39 -8.93
CA SER A 51 6.23 -0.06 -9.51
C SER A 51 5.09 0.63 -8.77
N LEU A 52 3.95 -0.06 -8.62
CA LEU A 52 2.77 0.47 -7.95
C LEU A 52 3.05 0.80 -6.48
N TRP A 53 3.83 -0.05 -5.79
CA TRP A 53 4.25 0.20 -4.41
C TRP A 53 5.12 1.44 -4.26
N ASN A 54 6.06 1.65 -5.18
CA ASN A 54 6.91 2.84 -5.16
C ASN A 54 6.08 4.12 -5.38
N GLU A 55 5.11 4.08 -6.28
CA GLU A 55 4.16 5.18 -6.52
C GLU A 55 3.33 5.47 -5.26
N LEU A 56 2.73 4.43 -4.67
CA LEU A 56 1.94 4.52 -3.44
C LEU A 56 2.75 5.13 -2.28
N THR A 57 3.91 4.54 -1.99
CA THR A 57 4.73 4.95 -0.85
C THR A 57 5.31 6.35 -1.05
N SER A 58 5.64 6.74 -2.27
CA SER A 58 6.06 8.12 -2.58
C SER A 58 4.93 9.12 -2.32
N CYS A 59 3.71 8.80 -2.79
CA CYS A 59 2.52 9.63 -2.57
C CYS A 59 2.23 9.81 -1.07
N ILE A 60 2.20 8.71 -0.32
CA ILE A 60 1.93 8.74 1.12
C ILE A 60 3.06 9.44 1.88
N LYS A 61 4.33 9.24 1.52
CA LYS A 61 5.46 9.98 2.15
C LYS A 61 5.33 11.49 1.94
N SER A 62 4.95 11.92 0.74
CA SER A 62 4.70 13.34 0.46
C SER A 62 3.56 13.89 1.31
N TYR A 63 2.44 13.16 1.42
CA TYR A 63 1.31 13.54 2.27
C TYR A 63 1.70 13.59 3.75
N THR A 64 2.25 12.51 4.29
CA THR A 64 2.63 12.40 5.72
C THR A 64 3.60 13.50 6.10
N SER A 65 4.60 13.81 5.27
CA SER A 65 5.60 14.85 5.55
C SER A 65 4.98 16.23 5.78
N ARG A 66 3.94 16.58 5.00
CA ARG A 66 3.26 17.89 5.00
C ARG A 66 2.09 17.97 5.98
N CYS A 67 1.33 16.88 6.11
CA CYS A 67 0.00 16.91 6.70
C CYS A 67 -0.11 16.22 8.07
N MET A 68 0.87 15.38 8.44
CA MET A 68 0.82 14.68 9.73
C MET A 68 1.71 15.34 10.79
N THR A 69 1.18 15.39 12.01
CA THR A 69 1.92 15.71 13.23
C THR A 69 2.96 14.63 13.55
N ARG A 70 3.90 14.93 14.46
CA ARG A 70 4.91 13.96 14.90
C ARG A 70 4.29 12.68 15.47
N GLN A 71 3.23 12.80 16.25
CA GLN A 71 2.54 11.63 16.82
C GLN A 71 1.88 10.79 15.73
N GLN A 72 1.15 11.41 14.80
CA GLN A 72 0.54 10.69 13.66
C GLN A 72 1.58 10.00 12.77
N LYS A 73 2.74 10.64 12.52
CA LYS A 73 3.86 10.03 11.80
C LYS A 73 4.40 8.80 12.53
N SER A 74 4.60 8.89 13.85
CA SER A 74 5.07 7.74 14.65
C SER A 74 4.10 6.57 14.62
N GLU A 75 2.79 6.85 14.63
CA GLU A 75 1.74 5.83 14.52
C GLU A 75 1.73 5.19 13.13
N PHE A 76 1.85 6.01 12.09
CA PHE A 76 1.97 5.56 10.70
C PHE A 76 3.21 4.66 10.52
N ASP A 77 4.39 5.13 10.97
CA ASP A 77 5.65 4.38 10.85
C ASP A 77 5.56 3.04 11.57
N ARG A 78 4.91 3.00 12.74
CA ARG A 78 4.65 1.76 13.48
C ARG A 78 3.77 0.79 12.70
N ALA A 79 2.68 1.26 12.11
CA ALA A 79 1.74 0.43 11.37
C ALA A 79 2.32 -0.09 10.04
N PHE A 80 3.15 0.71 9.37
CA PHE A 80 3.66 0.42 8.02
C PHE A 80 5.08 -0.13 7.99
N LYS A 81 5.78 -0.22 9.13
CA LYS A 81 7.15 -0.73 9.22
C LYS A 81 7.33 -2.06 8.50
N ASP A 82 6.56 -3.07 8.89
CA ASP A 82 6.74 -4.43 8.38
C ASP A 82 6.32 -4.57 6.91
N PRO A 83 5.16 -4.02 6.46
CA PRO A 83 4.82 -3.99 5.04
C PRO A 83 5.89 -3.30 4.16
N ILE A 84 6.45 -2.18 4.61
CA ILE A 84 7.52 -1.46 3.89
C ILE A 84 8.77 -2.32 3.77
N VAL A 85 9.21 -2.96 4.86
CA VAL A 85 10.38 -3.83 4.84
C VAL A 85 10.15 -5.01 3.91
N SER A 86 9.02 -5.72 4.05
CA SER A 86 8.69 -6.89 3.22
C SER A 86 8.71 -6.56 1.73
N MET A 87 8.10 -5.44 1.34
CA MET A 87 8.05 -5.06 -0.07
C MET A 87 9.42 -4.56 -0.57
N SER A 88 10.15 -3.81 0.25
CA SER A 88 11.51 -3.37 -0.10
C SER A 88 12.42 -4.57 -0.37
N THR A 89 12.37 -5.59 0.50
CA THR A 89 13.14 -6.83 0.33
C THR A 89 12.74 -7.55 -0.97
N LEU A 90 11.45 -7.77 -1.22
CA LEU A 90 10.99 -8.40 -2.47
C LEU A 90 11.42 -7.64 -3.75
N CYS A 91 11.46 -6.31 -3.66
CA CYS A 91 11.76 -5.45 -4.80
C CYS A 91 13.26 -5.25 -5.05
N GLN A 92 14.12 -5.40 -4.04
CA GLN A 92 15.53 -5.02 -4.12
C GLN A 92 16.48 -6.21 -3.96
N ASP A 93 16.11 -7.23 -3.18
CA ASP A 93 16.94 -8.41 -2.93
C ASP A 93 16.61 -9.51 -3.95
N GLN A 94 17.59 -9.84 -4.80
CA GLN A 94 17.41 -10.84 -5.85
C GLN A 94 17.34 -12.27 -5.32
N ASP A 95 18.08 -12.59 -4.26
CA ASP A 95 18.10 -13.93 -3.68
C ASP A 95 16.78 -14.20 -2.94
N TYR A 96 16.31 -13.21 -2.17
CA TYR A 96 14.99 -13.28 -1.56
C TYR A 96 13.89 -13.39 -2.61
N ARG A 97 13.95 -12.58 -3.69
CA ARG A 97 12.98 -12.63 -4.78
C ARG A 97 12.94 -14.02 -5.44
N LYS A 98 14.10 -14.65 -5.65
CA LYS A 98 14.18 -15.99 -6.23
C LYS A 98 13.48 -17.02 -5.35
N GLU A 99 13.75 -16.99 -4.05
CA GLU A 99 13.10 -17.90 -3.09
C GLU A 99 11.59 -17.62 -2.98
N TYR A 100 11.20 -16.36 -2.92
CA TYR A 100 9.80 -15.97 -2.94
C TYR A 100 9.05 -16.53 -4.16
N LEU A 101 9.62 -16.37 -5.36
CA LEU A 101 9.02 -16.88 -6.61
C LEU A 101 8.91 -18.41 -6.64
N HIS A 102 9.77 -19.13 -5.92
CA HIS A 102 9.66 -20.57 -5.78
C HIS A 102 8.38 -20.98 -5.03
N HIS A 103 7.98 -20.22 -4.01
CA HIS A 103 6.82 -20.52 -3.16
C HIS A 103 5.53 -19.80 -3.55
N ALA A 104 5.64 -18.66 -4.24
CA ALA A 104 4.52 -17.78 -4.58
C ALA A 104 3.35 -18.49 -5.29
N PRO A 105 3.55 -19.45 -6.23
CA PRO A 105 2.44 -20.17 -6.85
C PRO A 105 1.55 -20.91 -5.85
N CYS A 106 2.15 -21.51 -4.81
CA CYS A 106 1.42 -22.22 -3.76
C CYS A 106 0.60 -21.24 -2.92
N VAL A 107 1.21 -20.14 -2.49
CA VAL A 107 0.54 -19.08 -1.72
C VAL A 107 -0.61 -18.50 -2.53
N LYS A 108 -0.39 -18.15 -3.80
CA LYS A 108 -1.41 -17.61 -4.70
C LYS A 108 -2.60 -18.55 -4.82
N LYS A 109 -2.35 -19.85 -4.99
CA LYS A 109 -3.40 -20.88 -5.03
C LYS A 109 -4.26 -20.86 -3.76
N ILE A 110 -3.63 -20.89 -2.59
CA ILE A 110 -4.34 -20.94 -1.30
C ILE A 110 -5.12 -19.64 -1.06
N SER A 111 -4.52 -18.50 -1.37
CA SER A 111 -5.11 -17.18 -1.11
C SER A 111 -6.26 -16.82 -2.06
N THR A 112 -6.22 -17.25 -3.33
CA THR A 112 -7.15 -16.75 -4.36
C THR A 112 -8.23 -17.75 -4.79
N GLN A 113 -7.99 -19.05 -4.67
CA GLN A 113 -8.96 -20.06 -5.08
C GLN A 113 -10.07 -20.25 -4.03
N GLY A 114 -11.32 -20.26 -4.49
CA GLY A 114 -12.50 -20.35 -3.62
C GLY A 114 -12.61 -21.66 -2.83
N THR A 115 -11.97 -22.74 -3.30
CA THR A 115 -11.87 -24.02 -2.58
C THR A 115 -10.99 -23.94 -1.32
N TYR A 116 -10.14 -22.90 -1.21
CA TYR A 116 -9.31 -22.60 -0.05
C TYR A 116 -9.78 -21.29 0.60
N CYS A 117 -8.96 -20.24 0.59
CA CYS A 117 -9.22 -18.97 1.25
C CYS A 117 -9.76 -17.88 0.31
N GLY A 118 -9.97 -18.18 -0.97
CA GLY A 118 -10.33 -17.17 -1.97
C GLY A 118 -11.64 -16.43 -1.68
N ASN A 119 -12.62 -17.10 -1.06
CA ASN A 119 -13.88 -16.47 -0.66
C ASN A 119 -13.67 -15.45 0.47
N GLN A 120 -12.88 -15.83 1.47
CA GLN A 120 -12.53 -14.98 2.61
C GLN A 120 -11.68 -13.80 2.16
N TYR A 121 -10.75 -14.02 1.24
CA TYR A 121 -9.96 -12.96 0.65
C TYR A 121 -10.86 -11.93 -0.07
N ARG A 122 -11.76 -12.39 -0.96
CA ARG A 122 -12.73 -11.50 -1.62
C ARG A 122 -13.58 -10.72 -0.63
N TYR A 123 -14.06 -11.38 0.42
CA TYR A 123 -14.81 -10.72 1.48
C TYR A 123 -14.01 -9.57 2.10
N LEU A 124 -12.75 -9.81 2.49
CA LEU A 124 -11.87 -8.76 3.04
C LEU A 124 -11.67 -7.59 2.07
N ILE A 125 -11.54 -7.88 0.76
CA ILE A 125 -11.44 -6.86 -0.27
C ILE A 125 -12.70 -6.00 -0.38
N ASP A 126 -13.88 -6.61 -0.28
CA ASP A 126 -15.14 -5.87 -0.29
C ASP A 126 -15.24 -4.92 0.91
N LEU A 127 -14.74 -5.31 2.09
CA LEU A 127 -14.73 -4.44 3.27
C LEU A 127 -13.85 -3.21 3.07
N VAL A 128 -12.62 -3.39 2.57
CA VAL A 128 -11.69 -2.27 2.37
C VAL A 128 -12.04 -1.39 1.17
N SER A 129 -12.85 -1.91 0.23
CA SER A 129 -13.33 -1.17 -0.94
C SER A 129 -14.57 -0.31 -0.67
N GLY A 130 -15.08 -0.27 0.57
CA GLY A 130 -16.26 0.53 0.94
C GLY A 130 -17.58 -0.25 1.00
N GLY A 131 -17.54 -1.58 1.01
CA GLY A 131 -18.70 -2.41 1.32
C GLY A 131 -19.11 -2.29 2.79
N SER A 132 -20.41 -2.45 3.08
CA SER A 132 -20.94 -2.49 4.45
C SER A 132 -20.43 -3.73 5.19
N ALA A 133 -19.31 -3.59 5.89
CA ALA A 133 -18.66 -4.67 6.62
C ALA A 133 -19.39 -5.00 7.94
N ASN A 134 -19.73 -6.28 8.14
CA ASN A 134 -20.03 -6.79 9.48
C ASN A 134 -18.71 -7.20 10.14
N ILE A 135 -18.12 -6.30 10.94
CA ILE A 135 -16.84 -6.50 11.65
C ILE A 135 -16.79 -7.80 12.46
N LYS A 136 -17.94 -8.38 12.85
CA LYS A 136 -18.01 -9.69 13.51
C LYS A 136 -17.54 -10.87 12.66
N GLN A 137 -17.31 -10.70 11.36
CA GLN A 137 -16.77 -11.75 10.48
C GLN A 137 -15.24 -11.66 10.29
N ILE A 138 -14.59 -10.61 10.84
CA ILE A 138 -13.14 -10.39 10.69
C ILE A 138 -12.36 -10.97 11.88
N CYS A 139 -12.96 -11.00 13.07
CA CYS A 139 -12.34 -11.53 14.29
C CYS A 139 -13.18 -12.70 14.81
N TRP A 140 -12.54 -13.87 14.92
CA TRP A 140 -13.05 -14.99 15.73
C TRP A 140 -12.83 -14.69 17.21
#